data_AF-A0A4Q0I0E3-F1
#
_entry.id   AF-A0A4Q0I0E3-F1
#
_cell.length_a   1.000
_cell.length_b   1.000
_cell.length_c   1.000
_cell.angle_alpha   90.00
_cell.angle_beta   90.00
_cell.angle_gamma   90.00
#
_symmetry.space_group_name_H-M   'P 1'
#
loop_
_entity.id
_entity.type
_entity.pdbx_description
1 polymer ?
#
loop_
_entity_poly.entity_id
_entity_poly.type
_entity_poly.pdbx_seq_one_letter_code
_entity_poly.pdbx_strand_id
1 'polypeptide(L)'
;MKYADYLRLFLLFTNSDVKMKRVADLIQVNMRTISGSKTFKISECSTYMRIESSVSIKYLFATKPFMPKELRTEDGKRIKLDVVLYKGY
;
A
#
# COMPACT_ATOMS: atom_id res chain seq x y z
N MET A 1 -1.26 -31.30 -3.43
CA MET A 1 -0.71 -29.98 -3.78
C MET A 1 -1.86 -29.10 -4.25
N LYS A 2 -2.05 -27.90 -3.69
CA LYS A 2 -3.11 -27.01 -4.16
C LYS A 2 -2.63 -26.25 -5.40
N TYR A 3 -3.54 -25.84 -6.29
CA TYR A 3 -3.24 -25.01 -7.46
C TYR A 3 -2.38 -23.77 -7.11
N ALA A 4 -2.60 -23.21 -5.93
CA ALA A 4 -1.82 -22.09 -5.39
C ALA A 4 -0.33 -22.42 -5.19
N ASP A 5 0.03 -23.65 -4.84
CA ASP A 5 1.42 -24.06 -4.60
C ASP A 5 2.20 -24.13 -5.92
N TYR A 6 1.58 -24.67 -6.97
CA TYR A 6 2.16 -24.68 -8.32
C TYR A 6 2.35 -23.27 -8.88
N LEU A 7 1.35 -22.40 -8.70
CA LEU A 7 1.42 -21.03 -9.17
C LEU A 7 2.55 -20.26 -8.46
N ARG A 8 2.73 -20.48 -7.15
CA ARG A 8 3.84 -19.89 -6.39
C ARG A 8 5.20 -20.34 -6.89
N LEU A 9 5.40 -21.65 -7.11
CA LEU A 9 6.65 -22.19 -7.64
C LEU A 9 6.95 -21.61 -9.03
N PHE A 10 5.94 -21.58 -9.90
CA PHE A 10 6.07 -21.04 -11.25
C PHE A 10 6.44 -19.55 -11.27
N LEU A 11 5.77 -18.74 -10.43
CA LEU A 11 6.09 -17.32 -10.30
C LEU A 11 7.48 -17.11 -9.69
N LEU A 12 8.00 -18.03 -8.88
CA LEU A 12 9.33 -17.91 -8.27
C LEU A 12 10.46 -17.85 -9.32
N PHE A 13 10.35 -18.63 -10.39
CA PHE A 13 11.33 -18.68 -11.48
C PHE A 13 11.12 -17.61 -12.56
N THR A 14 10.11 -16.75 -12.42
CA THR A 14 9.79 -15.73 -13.43
C THR A 14 10.40 -14.37 -13.06
N ASN A 15 10.93 -13.65 -14.05
CA ASN A 15 11.41 -12.26 -13.91
C ASN A 15 10.31 -11.35 -13.31
N SER A 16 10.69 -10.36 -12.49
CA SER A 16 9.78 -9.46 -11.77
C SER A 16 8.75 -8.79 -12.67
N ASP A 17 9.15 -8.33 -13.86
CA ASP A 17 8.25 -7.59 -14.75
C ASP A 17 7.19 -8.50 -15.38
N VAL A 18 7.62 -9.69 -15.80
CA VAL A 18 6.72 -10.71 -16.37
C VAL A 18 5.78 -11.26 -15.28
N LYS A 19 6.29 -11.42 -14.06
CA LYS A 19 5.52 -11.82 -12.89
C LYS A 19 4.41 -10.80 -12.59
N MET A 20 4.75 -9.51 -12.60
CA MET A 20 3.80 -8.43 -12.35
C MET A 20 2.67 -8.41 -13.41
N LYS A 21 3.03 -8.49 -14.69
CA LYS A 21 2.05 -8.55 -15.80
C LYS A 21 1.10 -9.74 -15.67
N ARG A 22 1.63 -10.93 -15.37
CA ARG A 22 0.81 -12.15 -15.18
C ARG A 22 -0.14 -12.05 -14.00
N VAL A 23 0.29 -11.45 -12.89
CA VAL A 23 -0.58 -11.22 -11.73
C VAL A 23 -1.67 -10.20 -12.08
N ALA A 24 -1.34 -9.13 -12.80
CA ALA A 24 -2.32 -8.15 -13.28
C ALA A 24 -3.37 -8.79 -14.22
N ASP A 25 -2.94 -9.65 -15.14
CA ASP A 25 -3.84 -10.40 -16.04
C ASP A 25 -4.78 -11.31 -15.25
N LEU A 26 -4.28 -12.02 -14.22
CA LEU A 26 -5.10 -12.86 -13.35
C LEU A 26 -6.14 -12.05 -12.57
N ILE A 27 -5.76 -10.90 -12.03
CA ILE A 27 -6.70 -10.00 -11.33
C ILE A 27 -7.77 -9.51 -12.31
N GLN A 28 -7.38 -9.12 -13.53
CA GLN A 28 -8.33 -8.67 -14.55
C GLN A 28 -9.34 -9.76 -14.93
N VAL A 29 -8.88 -10.99 -15.15
CA VAL A 29 -9.76 -12.14 -15.46
C VAL A 29 -10.70 -12.44 -14.30
N ASN A 30 -10.20 -12.41 -13.06
CA ASN A 30 -11.02 -12.61 -11.87
C ASN A 30 -12.09 -11.52 -11.73
N MET A 31 -11.72 -10.25 -11.94
CA MET A 31 -12.67 -9.13 -11.87
C MET A 31 -13.72 -9.20 -12.98
N ARG A 32 -13.36 -9.61 -14.19
CA ARG A 32 -14.34 -9.88 -15.27
C ARG A 32 -15.31 -10.99 -14.89
N THR A 33 -14.80 -12.05 -14.28
CA THR A 33 -15.63 -13.17 -13.81
C THR A 33 -16.62 -12.73 -12.73
N ILE A 34 -16.18 -11.91 -11.78
CA ILE A 34 -17.02 -11.40 -10.68
C ILE A 34 -18.04 -10.36 -11.18
N SER A 35 -17.61 -9.43 -12.02
CA SER A 35 -18.44 -8.31 -12.49
C SER A 35 -19.40 -8.70 -13.62
N GLY A 36 -19.21 -9.86 -14.28
CA GLY A 36 -19.97 -10.28 -15.46
C GLY A 36 -19.70 -9.44 -16.72
N SER A 37 -18.85 -8.42 -16.62
CA SER A 37 -18.49 -7.51 -17.71
C SER A 37 -17.17 -7.95 -18.37
N LYS A 38 -17.19 -8.17 -19.69
CA LYS A 38 -15.98 -8.51 -20.47
C LYS A 38 -15.08 -7.32 -20.75
N THR A 39 -15.59 -6.11 -20.55
CA THR A 39 -14.93 -4.84 -20.87
C THR A 39 -13.98 -4.34 -19.80
N PHE A 40 -14.01 -4.89 -18.58
CA PHE A 40 -13.13 -4.46 -17.49
C PHE A 40 -11.65 -4.59 -17.89
N LYS A 41 -10.91 -3.49 -17.85
CA LYS A 41 -9.46 -3.45 -18.09
C LYS A 41 -8.77 -2.80 -16.92
N ILE A 42 -7.76 -3.48 -16.38
CA ILE A 42 -6.98 -2.98 -15.25
C ILE A 42 -6.19 -1.71 -15.63
N SER A 43 -5.82 -1.58 -16.91
CA SER A 43 -5.09 -0.41 -17.43
C SER A 43 -5.89 0.89 -17.39
N GLU A 44 -7.22 0.79 -17.31
CA GLU A 44 -8.13 1.95 -17.25
C GLU A 44 -8.53 2.26 -15.79
N CYS A 45 -8.11 1.44 -14.83
CA CYS A 45 -8.32 1.64 -13.41
C CYS A 45 -7.10 2.31 -12.76
N SER A 46 -6.94 3.61 -12.94
CA SER A 46 -5.99 4.41 -12.17
C SER A 46 -6.37 4.38 -10.70
N THR A 47 -5.57 3.69 -9.88
CA THR A 47 -5.84 3.53 -8.45
C THR A 47 -5.04 4.55 -7.68
N TYR A 48 -5.74 5.41 -6.92
CA TYR A 48 -5.11 6.28 -5.95
C TYR A 48 -5.01 5.54 -4.63
N MET A 49 -3.79 5.28 -4.18
CA MET A 49 -3.55 4.75 -2.84
C MET A 49 -3.38 5.92 -1.87
N ARG A 50 -4.33 6.04 -0.94
CA ARG A 50 -4.25 6.95 0.19
C ARG A 50 -3.61 6.22 1.37
N ILE A 51 -2.44 6.66 1.78
CA ILE A 51 -1.77 6.17 2.98
C ILE A 51 -1.96 7.23 4.05
N GLU A 52 -2.67 6.88 5.12
CA GLU A 52 -2.73 7.67 6.35
C GLU A 52 -1.86 6.97 7.40
N SER A 53 -0.85 7.67 7.92
CA SER A 53 -0.01 7.16 9.00
C SER A 53 -0.01 8.16 10.15
N SER A 54 -0.36 7.68 11.34
CA SER A 54 -0.25 8.43 12.59
C SER A 54 0.82 7.76 13.45
N VAL A 55 1.95 8.44 13.62
CA VAL A 55 3.06 7.95 14.43
C VAL A 55 3.17 8.80 15.69
N SER A 56 3.15 8.13 16.85
CA SER A 56 3.33 8.77 18.16
C SER A 56 4.63 8.34 18.81
N ILE A 57 5.60 9.24 18.87
CA ILE A 57 6.94 8.97 19.43
C ILE A 57 7.03 9.63 20.81
N LYS A 58 7.44 8.85 21.83
CA LYS A 58 7.74 9.41 23.16
C LYS A 58 9.06 10.18 23.09
N TYR A 59 9.14 11.34 23.73
CA TYR A 59 10.42 12.03 23.85
C TYR A 59 11.40 11.16 24.65
N LEU A 60 12.47 10.70 24.00
CA LEU A 60 13.55 9.94 24.63
C LEU A 60 14.57 10.87 25.32
N PHE A 61 14.61 12.15 24.94
CA PHE A 61 15.52 13.16 25.45
C PHE A 61 14.78 14.48 25.69
N ALA A 62 15.43 15.44 26.38
CA ALA A 62 14.90 16.78 26.66
C ALA A 62 14.85 17.69 25.41
N THR A 63 14.45 17.18 24.24
CA THR A 63 14.36 17.91 22.97
C THR A 63 13.05 18.67 22.80
N LYS A 64 12.17 18.65 23.82
CA LYS A 64 10.91 19.39 23.86
C LYS A 64 11.05 20.84 23.36
N PRO A 65 11.95 21.72 23.87
CA PRO A 65 12.02 23.13 23.48
C PRO A 65 12.35 23.37 22.01
N PHE A 66 13.01 22.44 21.33
CA PHE A 66 13.39 22.55 19.92
C PHE A 66 12.33 22.02 18.94
N MET A 67 11.24 21.43 19.44
CA MET A 67 10.19 20.84 18.60
C MET A 67 9.09 21.86 18.25
N PRO A 68 8.65 21.98 16.98
CA PRO A 68 7.55 22.83 16.55
C PRO A 68 6.26 22.56 17.34
N LYS A 69 5.51 23.62 17.69
CA LYS A 69 4.29 23.49 18.50
C LYS A 69 3.21 22.62 17.83
N GLU A 70 3.16 22.63 16.51
CA GLU A 70 2.23 21.85 15.67
C GLU A 70 2.37 20.32 15.82
N LEU A 71 3.56 19.85 16.20
CA LEU A 71 3.87 18.42 16.33
C LEU A 71 3.76 17.92 17.77
N ARG A 72 3.45 18.81 18.73
CA ARG A 72 3.35 18.48 20.16
C ARG A 72 1.94 18.00 20.48
N THR A 73 1.83 16.85 21.15
CA THR A 73 0.57 16.43 21.78
C THR A 73 0.24 17.35 22.96
N GLU A 74 -1.04 17.57 23.27
CA GLU A 74 -1.52 18.42 24.38
C GLU A 74 -0.85 18.08 25.73
N ASP A 75 -0.58 16.80 25.96
CA ASP A 75 0.08 16.27 27.16
C ASP A 75 1.61 16.53 27.20
N GLY A 76 2.19 17.08 26.12
CA GLY A 76 3.57 17.56 26.04
C GLY A 76 4.68 16.50 26.16
N LYS A 77 4.32 15.21 26.23
CA LYS A 77 5.23 14.05 26.41
C LYS A 77 5.50 13.25 25.14
N ARG A 78 4.79 13.54 24.04
CA ARG A 78 4.89 12.81 22.77
C ARG A 78 4.89 13.77 21.58
N ILE A 79 5.49 13.30 20.49
CA ILE A 79 5.45 13.91 19.16
C ILE A 79 4.40 13.13 18.37
N LYS A 80 3.49 13.84 17.71
CA LYS A 80 2.52 13.24 16.79
C LYS A 80 2.86 13.65 15.37
N LEU A 81 3.02 12.67 14.49
CA LEU A 81 3.26 12.86 13.06
C LEU A 81 2.10 12.23 12.32
N ASP A 82 1.22 13.08 11.79
CA ASP A 82 0.12 12.65 10.94
C ASP A 82 0.51 12.93 9.49
N VAL A 83 0.76 11.86 8.72
CA VAL A 83 1.17 11.95 7.32
C VAL A 83 0.09 11.34 6.44
N VAL A 84 -0.44 12.14 5.53
CA VAL A 84 -1.36 11.69 4.48
C VAL A 84 -0.64 11.76 3.15
N LEU A 85 -0.42 10.61 2.53
CA LEU A 85 0.22 10.47 1.23
C LEU A 85 -0.80 9.95 0.23
N TYR A 86 -0.93 10.65 -0.88
CA TYR A 86 -1.69 10.19 -2.04
C TYR A 86 -0.70 9.82 -3.13
N LYS A 87 -0.67 8.54 -3.50
CA LYS A 87 0.12 8.07 -4.64
C LYS A 87 -0.82 7.45 -5.66
N GLY A 88 -0.96 8.12 -6.80
CA GLY A 88 -1.62 7.58 -8.00
C GLY A 88 -0.62 6.81 -8.86
N TYR A 89 -1.08 5.69 -9.43
CA TYR A 89 -0.44 4.97 -10.53
C TYR A 89 -1.43 4.83 -11.68
#